data_AF-A0A1V6HUE9-F1
#
_entry.id   AF-A0A1V6HUE9-F1
#
_cell.length_a   1.000
_cell.length_b   1.000
_cell.length_c   1.000
_cell.angle_alpha   90.00
_cell.angle_beta   90.00
_cell.angle_gamma   90.00
#
_symmetry.space_group_name_H-M   'P 1'
#
loop_
_entity.id
_entity.type
_entity.pdbx_description
1 polymer ?
#
loop_
_entity_poly.entity_id
_entity_poly.type
_entity_poly.pdbx_seq_one_letter_code
_entity_poly.pdbx_strand_id
1 'polypeptide(L)'
;MERIVATAPDPATIRLTLAPGDRFEIRDGEIVRTRVRTADPATAVQLALGAPAAVALAPRGIYLFHASGIRLADGGAIALTGASGAGKSTFAAATARAGLACLADDQLPVAFAAAALALPHWPQPKLPAAAHYPQAAPPALPLRALIALALAAPDAALHLEPLPPAAALPLWIGATVAARLFDGARLAAHFDRMTEAARTVPTFRLTIPRDHDRLPAAVAHLARAFDG
;
A
#
# COMPACT_ATOMS: atom_id res chain seq x y z
N MET A 1 13.83 -14.00 -4.62
CA MET A 1 12.39 -13.77 -4.43
C MET A 1 11.82 -15.02 -3.78
N GLU A 2 11.37 -14.95 -2.53
CA GLU A 2 10.89 -16.11 -1.79
C GLU A 2 9.66 -16.71 -2.48
N ARG A 3 9.71 -18.02 -2.74
CA ARG A 3 8.66 -18.72 -3.48
C ARG A 3 7.48 -18.94 -2.53
N ILE A 4 6.38 -18.22 -2.76
CA ILE A 4 5.11 -18.43 -2.05
C ILE A 4 4.23 -19.30 -2.93
N VAL A 5 3.75 -20.42 -2.37
CA VAL A 5 2.84 -21.36 -3.02
C VAL A 5 1.47 -21.26 -2.35
N ALA A 6 0.41 -21.08 -3.14
CA ALA A 6 -0.97 -21.13 -2.68
C ALA A 6 -1.63 -22.45 -3.15
N THR A 7 -2.37 -23.11 -2.27
CA THR A 7 -3.23 -24.25 -2.60
C THR A 7 -4.60 -24.06 -1.98
N ALA A 8 -5.66 -24.53 -2.64
CA ALA A 8 -7.02 -24.47 -2.13
C ALA A 8 -7.52 -25.89 -1.88
N PRO A 9 -7.50 -26.40 -0.63
CA PRO A 9 -8.01 -27.74 -0.33
C PRO A 9 -9.54 -27.85 -0.50
N ASP A 10 -10.24 -26.72 -0.42
CA ASP A 10 -11.68 -26.57 -0.67
C ASP A 10 -11.97 -25.12 -1.12
N PRO A 11 -13.20 -24.77 -1.56
CA PRO A 11 -13.52 -23.43 -2.05
C PRO A 11 -13.42 -22.30 -1.01
N ALA A 12 -13.54 -22.61 0.29
CA ALA A 12 -13.53 -21.63 1.37
C ALA A 12 -12.13 -21.41 1.97
N THR A 13 -11.22 -22.36 1.75
CA THR A 13 -9.90 -22.40 2.39
C THR A 13 -8.76 -22.19 1.39
N ILE A 14 -7.84 -21.30 1.72
CA ILE A 14 -6.57 -21.10 1.01
C ILE A 14 -5.42 -21.41 1.97
N ARG A 15 -4.49 -22.26 1.55
CA ARG A 15 -3.24 -22.55 2.25
C ARG A 15 -2.09 -21.86 1.54
N LEU A 16 -1.40 -20.97 2.25
CA LEU A 16 -0.16 -20.37 1.78
C LEU A 16 1.01 -21.07 2.44
N THR A 17 2.01 -21.43 1.64
CA THR A 17 3.32 -21.88 2.11
C THR A 17 4.38 -20.89 1.65
N LEU A 18 5.02 -20.21 2.60
CA LEU A 18 6.12 -19.27 2.38
C LEU A 18 7.44 -20.01 2.59
N ALA A 19 8.42 -19.80 1.72
CA ALA A 19 9.77 -20.31 1.96
C ALA A 19 10.36 -19.63 3.22
N PRO A 20 11.02 -20.36 4.12
CA PRO A 20 11.50 -21.75 4.00
C PRO A 20 10.55 -22.86 4.52
N GLY A 21 9.28 -22.57 4.79
CA GLY A 21 8.30 -23.58 5.22
C GLY A 21 7.17 -23.07 6.12
N ASP A 22 7.05 -21.76 6.31
CA ASP A 22 5.98 -21.15 7.10
C ASP A 22 4.63 -21.35 6.41
N ARG A 23 3.58 -21.63 7.17
CA ARG A 23 2.25 -21.96 6.63
C ARG A 23 1.16 -21.13 7.27
N PHE A 24 0.23 -20.70 6.43
CA PHE A 24 -0.97 -19.97 6.83
C PHE A 24 -2.19 -20.62 6.18
N GLU A 25 -3.20 -20.93 6.98
CA GLU A 25 -4.51 -21.37 6.50
C GLU A 25 -5.47 -20.18 6.64
N ILE A 26 -5.99 -19.72 5.52
CA ILE A 26 -6.99 -18.66 5.44
C ILE A 26 -8.33 -19.28 5.12
N ARG A 27 -9.36 -19.00 5.91
CA ARG A 27 -10.74 -19.45 5.67
C ARG A 27 -11.69 -18.28 5.87
N ASP A 28 -12.60 -18.07 4.93
CA ASP A 28 -13.62 -16.99 4.98
C ASP A 28 -13.04 -15.59 5.27
N GLY A 29 -11.85 -15.33 4.73
CA GLY A 29 -11.15 -14.05 4.93
C GLY A 29 -10.47 -13.89 6.29
N GLU A 30 -10.21 -14.98 6.99
CA GLU A 30 -9.52 -14.99 8.29
C GLU A 30 -8.35 -15.96 8.28
N ILE A 31 -7.24 -15.58 8.91
CA ILE A 31 -6.11 -16.49 9.15
C ILE A 31 -6.49 -17.38 10.34
N VAL A 32 -6.89 -18.62 10.08
CA VAL A 32 -7.40 -19.56 11.09
C VAL A 32 -6.31 -20.45 11.69
N ARG A 33 -5.21 -20.66 10.96
CA ARG A 33 -4.05 -21.41 11.46
C ARG A 33 -2.75 -20.82 10.95
N THR A 34 -1.75 -20.81 11.83
CA THR A 34 -0.39 -20.39 11.51
C THR A 34 0.60 -21.45 11.98
N ARG A 35 1.64 -21.68 11.18
CA ARG A 35 2.83 -22.42 11.57
C ARG A 35 4.03 -21.64 11.06
N VAL A 36 4.61 -20.83 11.95
CA VAL A 36 5.83 -20.08 11.68
C VAL A 36 7.01 -20.75 12.35
N ARG A 37 8.18 -20.72 11.70
CA ARG A 37 9.41 -21.31 12.19
C ARG A 37 10.21 -20.38 13.10
N THR A 38 10.06 -19.07 12.91
CA THR A 38 10.73 -18.08 13.75
C THR A 38 10.19 -18.15 15.18
N ALA A 39 11.10 -18.02 16.15
CA ALA A 39 10.73 -17.84 17.55
C ALA A 39 10.49 -16.35 17.90
N ASP A 40 10.89 -15.42 17.01
CA ASP A 40 10.67 -13.99 17.21
C ASP A 40 9.21 -13.60 16.88
N PRO A 41 8.44 -13.11 17.86
CA PRO A 41 7.06 -12.69 17.64
C PRO A 41 6.93 -11.55 16.62
N ALA A 42 7.88 -10.63 16.55
CA ALA A 42 7.81 -9.50 15.63
C ALA A 42 7.91 -9.98 14.17
N THR A 43 8.86 -10.87 13.89
CA THR A 43 8.99 -11.52 12.57
C THR A 43 7.75 -12.35 12.24
N ALA A 44 7.19 -13.09 13.20
CA ALA A 44 5.97 -13.88 12.99
C ALA A 44 4.78 -13.00 12.57
N VAL A 45 4.59 -11.87 13.24
CA VAL A 45 3.55 -10.89 12.90
C VAL A 45 3.79 -10.29 11.51
N GLN A 46 5.03 -9.91 11.18
CA GLN A 46 5.36 -9.37 9.86
C GLN A 46 5.05 -10.35 8.72
N LEU A 47 5.31 -11.65 8.91
CA LEU A 47 4.95 -12.69 7.93
C LEU A 47 3.43 -12.78 7.74
N ALA A 48 2.65 -12.69 8.82
CA ALA A 48 1.20 -12.72 8.76
C ALA A 48 0.60 -11.49 8.05
N LEU A 49 1.16 -10.29 8.29
CA LEU A 49 0.72 -9.03 7.68
C LEU A 49 1.06 -8.91 6.19
N GLY A 50 1.88 -9.81 5.64
CA GLY A 50 2.22 -9.85 4.21
C GLY A 50 1.14 -10.49 3.35
N ALA A 51 1.56 -11.48 2.55
CA ALA A 51 0.67 -12.22 1.65
C ALA A 51 -0.55 -12.88 2.34
N PRO A 52 -0.44 -13.46 3.56
CA PRO A 52 -1.59 -14.04 4.25
C PRO A 52 -2.70 -13.03 4.52
N ALA A 53 -2.35 -11.87 5.06
CA ALA A 53 -3.29 -10.76 5.26
C ALA A 53 -3.90 -10.27 3.95
N ALA A 54 -3.10 -10.09 2.89
CA ALA A 54 -3.61 -9.65 1.59
C ALA A 54 -4.69 -10.61 1.04
N VAL A 55 -4.47 -11.92 1.16
CA VAL A 55 -5.45 -12.94 0.74
C VAL A 55 -6.68 -12.97 1.66
N ALA A 56 -6.49 -12.78 2.97
CA ALA A 56 -7.58 -12.72 3.95
C ALA A 56 -8.49 -11.50 3.76
N LEU A 57 -7.93 -10.34 3.41
CA LEU A 57 -8.66 -9.09 3.24
C LEU A 57 -9.44 -9.02 1.91
N ALA A 58 -8.94 -9.64 0.84
CA ALA A 58 -9.50 -9.51 -0.51
C ALA A 58 -11.02 -9.80 -0.63
N PRO A 59 -11.60 -10.84 0.03
CA PRO A 59 -13.05 -11.09 -0.01
C PRO A 59 -13.90 -9.97 0.56
N ARG A 60 -13.32 -9.13 1.42
CA ARG A 60 -13.99 -8.00 2.07
C ARG A 60 -13.91 -6.72 1.24
N GLY A 61 -13.40 -6.79 0.00
CA GLY A 61 -13.16 -5.63 -0.86
C GLY A 61 -12.02 -4.74 -0.35
N ILE A 62 -11.14 -5.28 0.49
CA ILE A 62 -9.97 -4.58 1.03
C ILE A 62 -8.74 -5.14 0.35
N TYR A 63 -7.96 -4.28 -0.31
CA TYR A 63 -6.70 -4.66 -0.95
C TYR A 63 -5.54 -3.97 -0.27
N LEU A 64 -4.48 -4.74 -0.02
CA LEU A 64 -3.25 -4.25 0.58
C LEU A 64 -2.33 -3.73 -0.51
N PHE A 65 -1.86 -2.49 -0.40
CA PHE A 65 -0.94 -1.88 -1.36
C PHE A 65 0.47 -1.72 -0.79
N HIS A 66 1.48 -1.96 -1.63
CA HIS A 66 2.87 -1.59 -1.41
C HIS A 66 3.03 -0.06 -1.51
N ALA A 67 2.55 0.64 -0.51
CA ALA A 67 2.44 2.10 -0.51
C ALA A 67 2.73 2.69 0.87
N SER A 68 3.34 3.87 0.88
CA SER A 68 3.38 4.74 2.06
C SER A 68 2.18 5.68 2.00
N GLY A 69 1.50 5.89 3.12
CA GLY A 69 0.33 6.77 3.20
C GLY A 69 0.68 8.13 3.76
N ILE A 70 0.16 9.20 3.16
CA ILE A 70 0.35 10.58 3.62
C ILE A 70 -1.03 11.19 3.90
N ARG A 71 -1.18 11.82 5.06
CA ARG A 71 -2.39 12.56 5.44
C ARG A 71 -2.36 13.96 4.89
N LEU A 72 -3.48 14.40 4.32
CA LEU A 72 -3.71 15.76 3.87
C LEU A 72 -4.39 16.61 4.94
N ALA A 73 -4.27 17.94 4.84
CA ALA A 73 -4.87 18.87 5.78
C ALA A 73 -6.41 18.77 5.82
N ASP A 74 -7.04 18.47 4.68
CA ASP A 74 -8.49 18.29 4.53
C ASP A 74 -9.03 16.97 5.13
N GLY A 75 -8.17 16.13 5.72
CA GLY A 75 -8.54 14.82 6.24
C GLY A 75 -8.55 13.69 5.20
N GLY A 76 -8.11 13.96 3.97
CA GLY A 76 -7.86 12.95 2.96
C GLY A 76 -6.51 12.22 3.12
N ALA A 77 -6.30 11.24 2.25
CA ALA A 77 -5.06 10.46 2.18
C ALA A 77 -4.51 10.40 0.75
N ILE A 78 -3.19 10.33 0.64
CA ILE A 78 -2.47 9.97 -0.59
C ILE A 78 -1.77 8.64 -0.39
N ALA A 79 -1.87 7.74 -1.38
CA ALA A 79 -1.07 6.53 -1.46
C ALA A 79 0.14 6.75 -2.37
N LEU A 80 1.34 6.64 -1.80
CA LEU A 80 2.61 6.79 -2.50
C LEU A 80 3.18 5.42 -2.87
N THR A 81 3.20 5.11 -4.16
CA THR A 81 3.72 3.84 -4.71
C THR A 81 5.01 4.07 -5.49
N GLY A 82 5.63 2.99 -5.98
CA GLY A 82 6.86 3.05 -6.76
C GLY A 82 7.70 1.79 -6.57
N ALA A 83 8.67 1.60 -7.46
CA ALA A 83 9.61 0.47 -7.39
C ALA A 83 10.32 0.39 -6.03
N SER A 84 10.80 -0.79 -5.67
CA SER A 84 11.71 -0.93 -4.53
C SER A 84 12.94 -0.05 -4.75
N GLY A 85 13.38 0.67 -3.71
CA GLY A 85 14.46 1.63 -3.83
C GLY A 85 14.10 2.96 -4.50
N ALA A 86 12.85 3.18 -4.94
CA ALA A 86 12.41 4.47 -5.50
C ALA A 86 12.29 5.60 -4.46
N GLY A 87 12.59 5.34 -3.18
CA GLY A 87 12.59 6.35 -2.13
C GLY A 87 11.24 6.64 -1.47
N LYS A 88 10.22 5.77 -1.60
CA LYS A 88 8.89 5.93 -0.96
C LYS A 88 8.96 6.29 0.52
N SER A 89 9.68 5.48 1.31
CA SER A 89 9.83 5.70 2.75
C SER A 89 10.64 6.97 3.06
N THR A 90 11.67 7.28 2.26
CA THR A 90 12.44 8.53 2.37
C THR A 90 11.55 9.75 2.12
N PHE A 91 10.70 9.69 1.09
CA PHE A 91 9.76 10.75 0.76
C PHE A 91 8.67 10.88 1.82
N ALA A 92 8.09 9.76 2.29
CA ALA A 92 7.12 9.76 3.38
C ALA A 92 7.72 10.35 4.67
N ALA A 93 8.97 10.03 5.00
CA ALA A 93 9.68 10.63 6.12
C ALA A 93 9.90 12.14 5.92
N ALA A 94 10.24 12.59 4.71
CA ALA A 94 10.36 14.00 4.38
C ALA A 94 9.00 14.73 4.51
N THR A 95 7.89 14.10 4.11
CA THR A 95 6.54 14.65 4.31
C THR A 95 6.20 14.81 5.80
N ALA A 96 6.56 13.85 6.64
CA ALA A 96 6.40 13.93 8.09
C ALA A 96 7.17 15.12 8.69
N ARG A 97 8.41 15.35 8.24
CA ARG A 97 9.22 16.50 8.68
C ARG A 97 8.65 17.84 8.25
N ALA A 98 7.87 17.87 7.17
CA ALA A 98 7.18 19.07 6.70
C ALA A 98 5.79 19.26 7.34
N GLY A 99 5.40 18.41 8.30
CA GLY A 99 4.13 18.51 9.02
C GLY A 99 2.96 17.73 8.41
N LEU A 100 3.16 17.02 7.29
CA LEU A 100 2.16 16.10 6.75
C LEU A 100 2.24 14.77 7.49
N ALA A 101 1.17 14.33 8.14
CA ALA A 101 1.23 13.13 8.97
C ALA A 101 1.40 11.85 8.13
N CYS A 102 2.40 11.02 8.46
CA CYS A 102 2.53 9.68 7.89
C CYS A 102 1.38 8.79 8.39
N LEU A 103 0.69 8.14 7.47
CA LEU A 103 -0.41 7.20 7.76
C LEU A 103 0.09 5.76 7.84
N ALA A 104 1.05 5.41 6.98
CA ALA A 104 1.58 4.05 6.83
C ALA A 104 2.92 4.10 6.10
N ASP A 105 3.76 3.09 6.32
CA ASP A 105 4.95 2.84 5.50
C ASP A 105 4.94 1.40 5.00
N ASP A 106 5.33 1.17 3.74
CA ASP A 106 5.36 -0.12 3.05
C ASP A 106 3.98 -0.79 2.78
N GLN A 107 3.03 -0.72 3.71
CA GLN A 107 1.73 -1.37 3.59
C GLN A 107 0.58 -0.45 3.98
N LEU A 108 -0.30 -0.18 3.00
CA LEU A 108 -1.54 0.59 3.19
C LEU A 108 -2.73 -0.22 2.67
N PRO A 109 -3.62 -0.73 3.54
CA PRO A 109 -4.88 -1.30 3.11
C PRO A 109 -5.82 -0.20 2.62
N VAL A 110 -6.53 -0.48 1.53
CA VAL A 110 -7.58 0.39 1.00
C VAL A 110 -8.86 -0.45 0.84
N ALA A 111 -9.94 0.02 1.45
CA ALA A 111 -11.28 -0.52 1.25
C ALA A 111 -11.93 0.14 0.04
N PHE A 112 -12.52 -0.65 -0.84
CA PHE A 112 -13.30 -0.16 -1.97
C PHE A 112 -14.78 -0.43 -1.73
N ALA A 113 -15.50 0.62 -1.33
CA ALA A 113 -16.95 0.62 -1.17
C ALA A 113 -17.55 1.63 -2.16
N ALA A 114 -18.38 2.58 -1.70
CA ALA A 114 -18.83 3.70 -2.52
C ALA A 114 -17.68 4.65 -2.94
N ALA A 115 -16.57 4.62 -2.20
CA ALA A 115 -15.33 5.32 -2.51
C ALA A 115 -14.12 4.48 -2.05
N ALA A 116 -12.92 4.85 -2.50
CA ALA A 116 -11.68 4.28 -2.01
C ALA A 116 -11.31 4.92 -0.66
N LEU A 117 -11.14 4.10 0.38
CA LEU A 117 -10.84 4.53 1.74
C LEU A 117 -9.54 3.90 2.23
N ALA A 118 -8.55 4.73 2.56
CA ALA A 118 -7.33 4.29 3.20
C ALA A 118 -7.60 3.90 4.66
N LEU A 119 -7.01 2.79 5.12
CA LEU A 119 -7.18 2.24 6.47
C LEU A 119 -5.87 2.38 7.29
N PRO A 120 -5.60 3.54 7.90
CA PRO A 120 -4.31 3.85 8.52
C PRO A 120 -4.06 3.13 9.86
N HIS A 121 -5.08 2.52 10.48
CA HIS A 121 -4.89 1.67 11.68
C HIS A 121 -4.28 0.30 11.38
N TRP A 122 -3.85 0.04 10.13
CA TRP A 122 -3.08 -1.15 9.79
C TRP A 122 -1.82 -1.26 10.66
N PRO A 123 -1.51 -2.43 11.25
CA PRO A 123 -0.31 -2.57 12.08
C PRO A 123 0.97 -2.23 11.32
N GLN A 124 1.80 -1.36 11.90
CA GLN A 124 3.08 -0.89 11.34
C GLN A 124 4.28 -1.35 12.20
N PRO A 125 4.60 -2.66 12.29
CA PRO A 125 5.64 -3.17 13.19
C PRO A 125 7.06 -2.67 12.87
N LYS A 126 7.27 -2.11 11.67
CA LYS A 126 8.55 -1.52 11.25
C LYS A 126 8.71 -0.06 11.72
N LEU A 127 7.63 0.59 12.13
CA LEU A 127 7.64 1.98 12.59
C LEU A 127 7.74 2.04 14.12
N PRO A 128 8.47 3.03 14.68
CA PRO A 128 8.44 3.29 16.11
C PRO A 128 7.04 3.75 16.52
N ALA A 129 6.64 3.46 17.77
CA ALA A 129 5.29 3.77 18.27
C ALA A 129 4.89 5.25 18.12
N ALA A 130 5.85 6.17 18.27
CA ALA A 130 5.62 7.61 18.09
C ALA A 130 5.27 8.01 16.64
N ALA A 131 5.56 7.15 15.66
CA ALA A 131 5.23 7.34 14.25
C ALA A 131 3.97 6.58 13.82
N HIS A 132 3.29 5.87 14.74
CA HIS A 132 2.03 5.20 14.44
C HIS A 132 0.91 6.22 14.27
N TYR A 133 -0.01 5.94 13.35
CA TYR A 133 -1.18 6.76 13.19
C TYR A 133 -2.01 6.79 14.50
N PRO A 134 -2.45 7.96 14.98
CA PRO A 134 -3.09 8.07 16.29
C PRO A 134 -4.36 7.21 16.38
N GLN A 135 -4.50 6.43 17.45
CA GLN A 135 -5.70 5.60 17.65
C GLN A 135 -6.99 6.42 17.76
N ALA A 136 -6.91 7.64 18.30
CA ALA A 136 -8.06 8.54 18.41
C ALA A 136 -8.43 9.24 17.08
N ALA A 137 -7.60 9.13 16.04
CA ALA A 137 -7.90 9.72 14.73
C ALA A 137 -8.84 8.81 13.91
N PRO A 138 -9.52 9.34 12.87
CA PRO A 138 -10.50 8.57 12.11
C PRO A 138 -9.93 7.26 11.55
N PRO A 139 -10.69 6.14 11.61
CA PRO A 139 -10.19 4.81 11.23
C PRO A 139 -10.10 4.59 9.71
N ALA A 140 -10.69 5.49 8.93
CA ALA A 140 -10.67 5.48 7.48
C ALA A 140 -10.61 6.91 6.96
N LEU A 141 -9.85 7.13 5.90
CA LEU A 141 -9.69 8.43 5.24
C LEU A 141 -9.99 8.30 3.74
N PRO A 142 -10.70 9.25 3.12
CA PRO A 142 -10.88 9.27 1.66
C PRO A 142 -9.54 9.28 0.94
N LEU A 143 -9.34 8.32 0.03
CA LEU A 143 -8.14 8.29 -0.78
C LEU A 143 -8.27 9.31 -1.92
N ARG A 144 -7.52 10.42 -1.81
CA ARG A 144 -7.54 11.54 -2.75
C ARG A 144 -6.73 11.28 -4.01
N ALA A 145 -5.62 10.56 -3.87
CA ALA A 145 -4.79 10.21 -5.02
C ALA A 145 -3.90 8.98 -4.78
N LEU A 146 -3.50 8.37 -5.90
CA LEU A 146 -2.35 7.48 -5.97
C LEU A 146 -1.21 8.19 -6.70
N ILE A 147 -0.02 8.21 -6.11
CA ILE A 147 1.16 8.84 -6.71
C ILE A 147 2.24 7.79 -6.88
N ALA A 148 2.62 7.52 -8.13
CA ALA A 148 3.74 6.65 -8.45
C ALA A 148 5.05 7.46 -8.50
N LEU A 149 5.96 7.17 -7.58
CA LEU A 149 7.29 7.76 -7.56
C LEU A 149 8.19 7.17 -8.65
N ALA A 150 8.85 8.08 -9.37
CA ALA A 150 9.92 7.79 -10.30
C ALA A 150 11.15 8.63 -9.95
N LEU A 151 12.34 8.01 -9.95
CA LEU A 151 13.60 8.72 -9.77
C LEU A 151 14.14 9.15 -11.13
N ALA A 152 14.56 10.41 -11.25
CA ALA A 152 15.23 10.96 -12.42
C ALA A 152 16.70 11.30 -12.13
N ALA A 153 17.42 11.78 -13.15
CA ALA A 153 18.76 12.31 -13.00
C ALA A 153 18.80 13.48 -11.99
N PRO A 154 19.94 13.74 -11.31
CA PRO A 154 20.03 14.76 -10.25
C PRO A 154 19.66 16.18 -10.71
N ASP A 155 19.85 16.50 -11.97
CA ASP A 155 19.58 17.78 -12.61
C ASP A 155 18.14 17.92 -13.13
N ALA A 156 17.37 16.83 -13.16
CA ALA A 156 16.00 16.85 -13.63
C ALA A 156 15.14 17.81 -12.80
N ALA A 157 14.12 18.39 -13.44
CA ALA A 157 13.09 19.13 -12.71
C ALA A 157 12.16 18.16 -11.98
N LEU A 158 11.64 18.60 -10.84
CA LEU A 158 10.49 17.93 -10.25
C LEU A 158 9.29 18.08 -11.18
N HIS A 159 8.59 16.97 -11.44
CA HIS A 159 7.43 16.97 -12.31
C HIS A 159 6.33 16.06 -11.74
N LEU A 160 5.15 16.63 -11.56
CA LEU A 160 3.94 15.91 -11.20
C LEU A 160 3.01 15.91 -12.42
N GLU A 161 2.77 14.74 -12.99
CA GLU A 161 1.88 14.58 -14.15
C GLU A 161 0.67 13.71 -13.83
N PRO A 162 -0.55 14.11 -14.21
CA PRO A 162 -1.71 13.25 -14.13
C PRO A 162 -1.58 12.12 -15.15
N LEU A 163 -2.01 10.92 -14.75
CA LEU A 163 -2.02 9.75 -15.62
C LEU A 163 -3.46 9.44 -16.06
N PRO A 164 -3.69 9.16 -17.36
CA PRO A 164 -4.98 8.67 -17.81
C PRO A 164 -5.25 7.28 -17.21
N PRO A 165 -6.52 6.85 -17.09
CA PRO A 165 -6.87 5.57 -16.47
C PRO A 165 -6.12 4.35 -17.03
N ALA A 166 -5.87 4.34 -18.35
CA ALA A 166 -5.11 3.28 -19.00
C ALA A 166 -3.65 3.16 -18.51
N ALA A 167 -3.01 4.29 -18.18
CA ALA A 167 -1.66 4.32 -17.62
C ALA A 167 -1.65 4.13 -16.10
N ALA A 168 -2.76 4.44 -15.42
CA ALA A 168 -2.93 4.24 -13.99
C ALA A 168 -3.16 2.77 -13.62
N LEU A 169 -3.96 2.03 -14.39
CA LEU A 169 -4.35 0.65 -14.07
C LEU A 169 -3.16 -0.29 -13.76
N PRO A 170 -2.06 -0.32 -14.55
CA PRO A 170 -0.91 -1.16 -14.22
C PRO A 170 -0.25 -0.80 -12.88
N LEU A 171 -0.32 0.46 -12.45
CA LEU A 171 0.22 0.91 -11.17
C LEU A 171 -0.63 0.38 -10.01
N TRP A 172 -1.96 0.44 -10.13
CA TRP A 172 -2.88 -0.13 -9.14
C TRP A 172 -2.70 -1.63 -9.00
N ILE A 173 -2.68 -2.36 -10.13
CA ILE A 173 -2.44 -3.81 -10.13
C ILE A 173 -1.05 -4.13 -9.55
N GLY A 174 -0.01 -3.47 -10.04
CA GLY A 174 1.38 -3.74 -9.66
C GLY A 174 1.71 -3.37 -8.21
N ALA A 175 1.00 -2.40 -7.64
CA ALA A 175 1.15 -2.03 -6.23
C ALA A 175 0.39 -2.98 -5.28
N THR A 176 -0.52 -3.83 -5.78
CA THR A 176 -1.28 -4.74 -4.91
C THR A 176 -0.39 -5.86 -4.38
N VAL A 177 -0.34 -6.00 -3.05
CA VAL A 177 0.40 -7.06 -2.37
C VAL A 177 -0.20 -8.41 -2.74
N ALA A 178 0.65 -9.33 -3.18
CA ALA A 178 0.33 -10.73 -3.39
C ALA A 178 -0.86 -11.03 -4.35
N ALA A 179 -1.20 -10.11 -5.26
CA ALA A 179 -2.28 -10.31 -6.23
C ALA A 179 -2.12 -11.60 -7.06
N ARG A 180 -0.87 -12.02 -7.33
CA ARG A 180 -0.54 -13.30 -7.99
C ARG A 180 -0.99 -14.57 -7.24
N LEU A 181 -1.42 -14.44 -5.98
CA LEU A 181 -1.90 -15.55 -5.16
C LEU A 181 -3.44 -15.61 -5.13
N PHE A 182 -4.12 -14.67 -5.78
CA PHE A 182 -5.57 -14.69 -5.89
C PHE A 182 -6.02 -15.83 -6.80
N ASP A 183 -7.08 -16.53 -6.40
CA ASP A 183 -7.81 -17.46 -7.28
C ASP A 183 -8.55 -16.70 -8.39
N GLY A 184 -9.16 -17.43 -9.34
CA GLY A 184 -9.82 -16.81 -10.49
C GLY A 184 -10.92 -15.80 -10.12
N ALA A 185 -11.72 -16.09 -9.10
CA ALA A 185 -12.80 -15.20 -8.67
C ALA A 185 -12.26 -13.93 -8.00
N ARG A 186 -11.26 -14.07 -7.12
CA ARG A 186 -10.61 -12.93 -6.46
C ARG A 186 -9.81 -12.09 -7.42
N LEU A 187 -9.15 -12.69 -8.41
CA LEU A 187 -8.39 -11.98 -9.43
C LEU A 187 -9.31 -11.17 -10.34
N ALA A 188 -10.46 -11.74 -10.74
CA ALA A 188 -11.48 -11.01 -11.51
C ALA A 188 -12.03 -9.83 -10.71
N ALA A 189 -12.44 -10.06 -9.46
CA ALA A 189 -12.93 -9.00 -8.58
C ALA A 189 -11.86 -7.92 -8.34
N HIS A 190 -10.61 -8.31 -8.14
CA HIS A 190 -9.49 -7.37 -8.00
C HIS A 190 -9.31 -6.53 -9.26
N PHE A 191 -9.31 -7.15 -10.44
CA PHE A 191 -9.14 -6.44 -11.71
C PHE A 191 -10.26 -5.42 -11.94
N ASP A 192 -11.52 -5.79 -11.68
CA ASP A 192 -12.66 -4.89 -11.78
C ASP A 192 -12.50 -3.69 -10.84
N ARG A 193 -12.06 -3.93 -9.60
CA ARG A 193 -11.84 -2.86 -8.60
C ARG A 193 -10.67 -1.97 -8.95
N MET A 194 -9.56 -2.51 -9.46
CA MET A 194 -8.43 -1.68 -9.90
C MET A 194 -8.79 -0.84 -11.13
N THR A 195 -9.64 -1.37 -12.01
CA THR A 195 -10.17 -0.64 -13.17
C THR A 195 -11.05 0.52 -12.73
N GLU A 196 -11.94 0.30 -11.76
CA GLU A 196 -12.76 1.35 -11.16
C GLU A 196 -11.90 2.41 -10.44
N ALA A 197 -10.94 1.97 -9.63
CA ALA A 197 -10.01 2.86 -8.92
C ALA A 197 -9.22 3.74 -9.89
N ALA A 198 -8.67 3.17 -10.96
CA ALA A 198 -7.92 3.90 -11.98
C ALA A 198 -8.75 4.97 -12.71
N ARG A 199 -10.09 4.87 -12.70
CA ARG A 199 -11.01 5.85 -13.29
C ARG A 199 -11.48 6.91 -12.29
N THR A 200 -11.59 6.55 -11.02
CA THR A 200 -12.27 7.37 -10.00
C THR A 200 -11.32 8.05 -9.03
N VAL A 201 -10.12 7.50 -8.83
CA VAL A 201 -9.09 8.07 -7.97
C VAL A 201 -8.01 8.70 -8.85
N PRO A 202 -7.81 10.04 -8.76
CA PRO A 202 -6.72 10.72 -9.44
C PRO A 202 -5.39 10.00 -9.24
N THR A 203 -4.73 9.67 -10.35
CA THR A 203 -3.44 8.97 -10.31
C THR A 203 -2.40 9.85 -10.99
N PHE A 204 -1.25 10.00 -10.35
CA PHE A 204 -0.15 10.83 -10.84
C PHE A 204 1.16 10.07 -10.90
N ARG A 205 2.07 10.52 -11.75
CA ARG A 205 3.50 10.20 -11.63
C ARG A 205 4.22 11.41 -11.05
N LEU A 206 4.95 11.18 -9.96
CA LEU A 206 5.84 12.17 -9.39
C LEU A 206 7.28 11.77 -9.69
N THR A 207 7.92 12.55 -10.56
CA THR A 207 9.32 12.40 -10.90
C THR A 207 10.15 13.31 -10.00
N ILE A 208 11.02 12.71 -9.18
CA ILE A 208 11.92 13.44 -8.28
C ILE A 208 13.39 13.23 -8.67
N PRO A 209 14.25 14.26 -8.55
CA PRO A 209 15.68 14.11 -8.77
C PRO A 209 16.28 13.20 -7.69
N ARG A 210 17.36 12.48 -8.02
CA ARG A 210 18.18 11.74 -7.04
C ARG A 210 19.08 12.69 -6.23
N ASP A 211 18.46 13.68 -5.60
CA ASP A 211 19.11 14.68 -4.75
C ASP A 211 18.25 14.89 -3.50
N HIS A 212 18.79 14.50 -2.34
CA HIS A 212 18.06 14.55 -1.07
C HIS A 212 17.80 15.99 -0.60
N ASP A 213 18.63 16.95 -1.03
CA ASP A 213 18.47 18.36 -0.64
C ASP A 213 17.24 19.00 -1.29
N ARG A 214 16.73 18.39 -2.38
CA ARG A 214 15.53 18.84 -3.09
C ARG A 214 14.23 18.20 -2.59
N LEU A 215 14.30 17.22 -1.67
CA LEU A 215 13.11 16.57 -1.10
C LEU A 215 12.15 17.55 -0.40
N PRO A 216 12.60 18.53 0.40
CA PRO A 216 11.68 19.49 1.03
C PRO A 216 10.89 20.30 0.01
N ALA A 217 11.50 20.72 -1.10
CA ALA A 217 10.82 21.43 -2.17
C ALA A 217 9.77 20.53 -2.87
N ALA A 218 10.07 19.25 -3.02
CA ALA A 218 9.15 18.26 -3.57
C ALA A 218 7.93 18.03 -2.71
N VAL A 219 8.14 17.90 -1.40
CA VAL A 219 7.08 17.81 -0.40
C VAL A 219 6.21 19.05 -0.42
N ALA A 220 6.80 20.24 -0.45
CA ALA A 220 6.05 21.50 -0.49
C ALA A 220 5.25 21.68 -1.78
N HIS A 221 5.78 21.22 -2.92
CA HIS A 221 5.04 21.19 -4.19
C HIS A 221 3.82 20.27 -4.11
N LEU A 222 3.99 19.08 -3.53
CA LEU A 222 2.91 18.12 -3.35
C LEU A 222 1.85 18.65 -2.38
N ALA A 223 2.24 19.21 -1.23
CA ALA A 223 1.32 19.84 -0.29
C ALA A 223 0.44 20.89 -1.00
N ARG A 224 1.05 21.83 -1.73
CA ARG A 224 0.32 22.86 -2.50
C ARG A 224 -0.60 22.30 -3.58
N ALA A 225 -0.25 21.16 -4.19
CA ALA A 225 -1.08 20.53 -5.21
C ALA A 225 -2.36 19.89 -4.63
N PHE A 226 -2.38 19.57 -3.34
CA PHE A 226 -3.48 18.86 -2.68
C PHE A 226 -4.13 19.63 -1.51
N ASP A 227 -3.57 20.73 -1.04
CA ASP A 227 -4.12 21.64 -0.01
C ASP A 227 -5.01 22.76 -0.62
N GLY A 228 -5.68 22.48 -1.76
CA GLY A 228 -6.56 23.43 -2.46
C GLY A 228 -7.80 23.83 -1.67
#